data_AF-A0A447MST6-F1
#
_entry.id   AF-A0A447MST6-F1
#
_cell.length_a   1.000
_cell.length_b   1.000
_cell.length_c   1.000
_cell.angle_alpha   90.00
_cell.angle_beta   90.00
_cell.angle_gamma   90.00
#
_symmetry.space_group_name_H-M   'P 1'
#
loop_
_entity.id
_entity.type
_entity.pdbx_description
1 polymer ?
#
loop_
_entity_poly.entity_id
_entity_poly.type
_entity_poly.pdbx_seq_one_letter_code
_entity_poly.pdbx_strand_id
1 'polypeptide(L)' 'MMVSKRRCGAIRYLSAQHATATCCRGCLAKWHQIPQGEPLSKAQQQYIVSVIHYWLVIQMNQQ' A
#
# COMPACT_ATOMS: atom_id res chain seq x y z
N MET A 1 9.34 -11.96 17.04
CA MET A 1 8.69 -11.46 15.82
C MET A 1 8.98 -9.97 15.66
N MET A 2 10.06 -9.59 14.96
CA MET A 2 10.36 -8.19 14.63
C MET A 2 10.89 -8.15 13.20
N VAL A 3 10.06 -7.75 12.26
CA VAL A 3 10.55 -7.41 10.91
C VAL A 3 11.23 -6.05 11.03
N SER A 4 12.55 -6.09 10.91
CA SER A 4 13.48 -4.95 11.01
C SER A 4 13.01 -3.76 10.16
N LYS A 5 12.63 -2.67 10.84
CA LYS A 5 12.34 -1.35 10.25
C LYS A 5 13.62 -0.78 9.64
N ARG A 6 13.91 -1.10 8.38
CA ARG A 6 14.86 -0.30 7.60
C ARG A 6 14.21 1.03 7.25
N ARG A 7 14.64 2.05 7.99
CA ARG A 7 14.46 3.50 7.78
C ARG A 7 14.20 3.85 6.30
N CYS A 8 12.94 4.06 5.94
CA CYS A 8 12.57 4.83 4.75
C CYS A 8 12.08 6.18 5.26
N GLY A 9 13.00 7.15 5.27
CA GLY A 9 12.67 8.55 5.52
C GLY A 9 11.94 9.14 4.31
N ALA A 10 11.11 10.14 4.63
CA ALA A 10 10.49 11.12 3.74
C ALA A 10 9.22 10.72 2.96
N ILE A 11 8.29 11.68 2.95
CA ILE A 11 7.04 11.83 2.18
C ILE A 11 5.77 11.24 2.83
N ARG A 12 4.87 12.15 3.22
CA ARG A 12 3.53 11.97 3.83
C ARG A 12 2.58 11.00 3.06
N TYR A 13 2.92 10.66 1.82
CA TYR A 13 2.27 9.64 1.00
C TYR A 13 2.45 8.20 1.54
N LEU A 14 3.49 7.99 2.36
CA LEU A 14 3.81 6.69 2.96
C LEU A 14 2.74 6.22 3.96
N SER A 15 1.98 7.12 4.59
CA SER A 15 0.99 6.76 5.61
C SER A 15 -0.19 5.99 5.01
N ALA A 16 -0.71 6.45 3.87
CA ALA A 16 -1.78 5.73 3.18
C ALA A 16 -1.30 4.36 2.70
N GLN A 17 -0.12 4.30 2.06
CA GLN A 17 0.41 3.04 1.54
C GLN A 17 0.81 2.03 2.63
N HIS A 18 1.26 2.50 3.80
CA HIS A 18 1.48 1.63 4.95
C HIS A 18 0.17 1.19 5.61
N ALA A 19 -0.80 2.09 5.75
CA ALA A 19 -2.10 1.76 6.29
C ALA A 19 -2.86 0.75 5.42
N THR A 20 -2.73 0.86 4.11
CA THR A 20 -3.32 -0.08 3.14
C THR A 20 -2.38 -1.21 2.73
N ALA A 21 -1.21 -1.35 3.34
CA ALA A 21 -0.21 -2.38 3.01
C ALA A 21 0.18 -2.47 1.51
N THR A 22 0.14 -1.35 0.77
CA THR A 22 0.53 -1.25 -0.64
C THR A 22 1.97 -0.76 -0.83
N CYS A 23 2.69 -0.46 0.25
CA CYS A 23 4.03 0.16 0.21
C CYS A 23 5.15 -0.75 -0.32
N CYS A 24 4.98 -2.07 -0.28
CA CYS A 24 6.00 -3.03 -0.67
C CYS A 24 5.40 -4.24 -1.38
N ARG A 25 6.12 -4.86 -2.32
CA ARG A 25 5.65 -6.07 -3.01
C ARG A 25 5.36 -7.24 -2.06
N GLY A 26 6.14 -7.36 -0.96
CA GLY A 26 5.85 -8.35 0.09
C GLY A 26 4.57 -8.04 0.88
N CYS A 27 4.23 -6.77 1.05
CA CYS A 27 3.02 -6.29 1.71
C CYS A 27 1.81 -6.58 0.81
N LEU A 28 1.92 -6.26 -0.47
CA LEU A 28 0.94 -6.62 -1.51
C LEU A 28 0.71 -8.12 -1.61
N ALA A 29 1.78 -8.93 -1.58
CA ALA A 29 1.65 -10.39 -1.61
C ALA A 29 0.95 -10.94 -0.37
N LYS A 30 1.26 -10.41 0.81
CA LYS A 30 0.67 -10.87 2.08
C LYS A 30 -0.80 -10.47 2.24
N TRP A 31 -1.16 -9.25 1.85
CA TRP A 31 -2.47 -8.66 2.15
C TRP A 31 -3.42 -8.64 0.96
N HIS A 32 -2.88 -8.49 -0.26
CA HIS A 32 -3.67 -8.40 -1.50
C HIS A 32 -3.45 -9.59 -2.44
N GLN A 33 -2.66 -10.58 -2.02
CA GLN A 33 -2.39 -11.81 -2.79
C GLN A 33 -1.82 -11.54 -4.19
N ILE A 34 -1.19 -10.38 -4.39
CA ILE A 34 -0.53 -10.01 -5.64
C ILE A 34 0.90 -10.57 -5.59
N PRO A 35 1.26 -11.54 -6.45
CA PRO A 35 2.55 -12.20 -6.37
C PRO A 35 3.70 -11.22 -6.62
N GLN A 36 4.77 -11.42 -5.87
CA GLN A 36 6.05 -10.78 -6.12
C GLN A 36 6.78 -11.51 -7.25
N GLY A 37 7.36 -10.77 -8.18
CA GLY A 37 8.08 -11.33 -9.32
C GLY A 37 7.40 -11.13 -10.67
N GLU A 38 6.13 -10.71 -10.67
CA GLU A 38 5.41 -10.33 -11.90
C GLU A 38 5.18 -8.81 -11.97
N PRO A 39 5.21 -8.22 -13.17
CA PRO A 39 4.79 -6.84 -13.37
C PRO A 39 3.29 -6.71 -13.03
N LEU A 40 2.93 -5.61 -12.35
CA LEU A 40 1.53 -5.33 -12.03
C LEU A 40 0.72 -5.18 -13.31
N SER A 41 -0.34 -5.98 -13.45
CA SER A 41 -1.32 -5.79 -14.51
C SER A 41 -2.04 -4.46 -14.33
N LYS A 42 -2.59 -3.89 -15.43
CA LYS A 42 -3.39 -2.66 -15.35
C LYS A 42 -4.52 -2.76 -14.32
N ALA A 43 -5.17 -3.92 -14.23
CA ALA A 43 -6.21 -4.18 -13.24
C ALA A 43 -5.68 -4.14 -11.80
N GLN A 44 -4.51 -4.74 -11.55
CA GLN A 44 -3.89 -4.69 -10.22
C GLN A 44 -3.44 -3.27 -9.83
N GLN A 45 -2.94 -2.49 -10.79
CA GLN A 45 -2.60 -1.08 -10.54
C GLN A 45 -3.84 -0.26 -10.19
N GLN A 46 -4.92 -0.42 -10.96
CA GLN A 46 -6.20 0.25 -10.69
C GLN A 46 -6.77 -0.13 -9.32
N TYR A 47 -6.68 -1.40 -8.93
CA TYR A 47 -7.09 -1.87 -7.61
C TYR A 47 -6.26 -1.23 -6.49
N ILE A 48 -4.94 -1.16 -6.62
CA ILE A 48 -4.07 -0.50 -5.62
C ILE A 48 -4.44 0.98 -5.48
N VAL A 49 -4.66 1.67 -6.60
CA VAL A 49 -5.06 3.08 -6.61
C VAL A 49 -6.43 3.27 -5.96
N SER A 50 -7.41 2.40 -6.24
CA SER A 50 -8.75 2.51 -5.65
C SER A 50 -8.73 2.30 -4.13
N VAL A 51 -7.92 1.36 -3.64
CA VAL A 51 -7.74 1.11 -2.19
C VAL A 51 -7.13 2.33 -1.49
N ILE A 52 -6.07 2.92 -2.06
CA ILE A 52 -5.44 4.13 -1.50
C ILE A 52 -6.43 5.30 -1.52
N HIS A 53 -7.15 5.48 -2.63
CA HIS A 53 -8.14 6.54 -2.77
C HIS A 53 -9.27 6.40 -1.74
N TYR A 54 -9.81 5.19 -1.56
CA TYR A 54 -10.83 4.90 -0.55
C TYR A 54 -10.35 5.25 0.86
N TRP A 55 -9.13 4.85 1.22
CA TRP A 55 -8.55 5.18 2.52
C TRP A 55 -8.37 6.68 2.71
N LEU A 56 -7.89 7.40 1.70
CA LEU A 56 -7.75 8.85 1.75
C LEU A 56 -9.09 9.56 1.93
N VAL A 57 -10.13 9.14 1.22
CA VAL A 57 -11.49 9.69 1.38
C VAL A 57 -11.97 9.49 2.81
N ILE A 58 -11.81 8.30 3.39
CA ILE A 58 -12.18 8.07 4.79
C ILE A 58 -11.41 9.02 5.71
N GLN A 59 -10.09 9.08 5.58
CA GLN A 59 -9.25 9.90 6.48
C GLN A 59 -9.51 11.40 6.34
N MET A 60 -9.80 11.90 5.13
CA MET A 60 -10.13 13.30 4.89
C MET A 60 -11.54 13.66 5.39
N ASN A 61 -12.46 12.68 5.40
CA ASN A 61 -13.83 12.86 5.85
C ASN A 61 -14.04 12.50 7.34
N GLN A 62 -12.95 12.26 8.10
CA GLN A 62 -12.99 12.08 9.56
C GLN A 62 -12.85 13.42 10.32
N GLN A 63 -13.25 14.54 9.71
CA GLN A 63 -13.39 15.84 10.38
C GLN A 63 -14.82 16.03 10.88
#